data_AF-A0A3R1AHW7-F1
#
_entry.id   AF-A0A3R1AHW7-F1
#
_cell.length_a   1.000
_cell.length_b   1.000
_cell.length_c   1.000
_cell.angle_alpha   90.00
_cell.angle_beta   90.00
_cell.angle_gamma   90.00
#
_symmetry.space_group_name_H-M   'P 1'
#
loop_
_entity.id
_entity.type
_entity.pdbx_description
1 polymer ?
#
loop_
_entity_poly.entity_id
_entity_poly.type
_entity_poly.pdbx_seq_one_letter_code
_entity_poly.pdbx_strand_id
1 'polypeptide(L)'
;MKNKKTKRITLIIPVETEKENKTYVVHYRKNTGEDIRISIPSLKQSIDETKKLKTPSNYIIYIEENGRRIKRQDREIIENSNKWRSRPIDETEIIGELMMIYRATKY
;
A
#
# COMPACT_ATOMS: atom_id res chain seq x y z
N MET A 1 -19.85 -60.14 22.77
CA MET A 1 -19.53 -58.72 22.48
C MET A 1 -18.65 -58.65 21.23
N LYS A 2 -19.07 -57.97 20.15
CA LYS A 2 -18.31 -57.90 18.88
C LYS A 2 -17.29 -56.76 18.93
N ASN A 3 -16.01 -57.07 18.81
CA ASN A 3 -14.92 -56.10 18.80
C ASN A 3 -14.88 -55.36 17.44
N LYS A 4 -15.24 -54.07 17.42
CA LYS A 4 -15.14 -53.24 16.21
C LYS A 4 -13.67 -52.91 15.95
N LYS A 5 -13.11 -53.44 14.86
CA LYS A 5 -11.76 -53.07 14.40
C LYS A 5 -11.79 -51.70 13.73
N THR A 6 -11.16 -50.72 14.35
CA THR A 6 -10.98 -49.38 13.79
C THR A 6 -9.80 -49.39 12.81
N LYS A 7 -10.03 -49.01 11.56
CA LYS A 7 -8.97 -48.79 10.57
C LYS A 7 -8.59 -47.31 10.56
N ARG A 8 -7.31 -47.01 10.72
CA ARG A 8 -6.77 -45.66 10.52
C ARG A 8 -6.46 -45.48 9.04
N ILE A 9 -7.00 -44.42 8.45
CA ILE A 9 -6.73 -44.00 7.09
C ILE A 9 -5.97 -42.68 7.19
N THR A 10 -4.76 -42.66 6.65
CA THR A 10 -3.96 -41.44 6.54
C THR A 10 -4.16 -40.88 5.14
N LEU A 11 -4.76 -39.70 5.05
CA LEU A 11 -4.90 -38.96 3.80
C LEU A 11 -3.73 -37.99 3.69
N ILE A 12 -2.92 -38.14 2.66
CA ILE A 12 -1.90 -37.16 2.29
C ILE A 12 -2.55 -36.29 1.22
N ILE A 13 -3.00 -35.10 1.64
CA ILE A 13 -3.53 -34.10 0.71
C ILE A 13 -2.34 -33.24 0.28
N PRO A 14 -1.90 -33.31 -0.99
CA PRO A 14 -0.91 -32.37 -1.49
C PRO A 14 -1.52 -30.97 -1.44
N VAL A 15 -0.92 -30.07 -0.66
CA VAL A 15 -1.25 -28.66 -0.71
C VAL A 15 -0.55 -28.11 -1.96
N GLU A 16 -1.32 -27.87 -3.02
CA GLU A 16 -0.84 -27.05 -4.13
C GLU A 16 -0.54 -25.66 -3.58
N THR A 17 0.75 -25.36 -3.43
CA THR A 17 1.19 -23.98 -3.28
C THR A 17 1.05 -23.34 -4.65
N GLU A 18 -0.12 -22.78 -4.94
CA GLU A 18 -0.23 -21.81 -6.01
C GLU A 18 0.87 -20.78 -5.76
N LYS A 19 1.85 -20.69 -6.66
CA LYS A 19 2.68 -19.49 -6.75
C LYS A 19 1.71 -18.40 -7.16
N GLU A 20 1.08 -17.74 -6.18
CA GLU A 20 0.29 -16.55 -6.42
C GLU A 20 1.20 -15.63 -7.25
N ASN A 21 0.80 -15.37 -8.51
CA ASN A 21 1.48 -14.39 -9.33
C ASN A 21 1.24 -13.04 -8.65
N LYS A 22 2.18 -12.66 -7.79
CA LYS A 22 2.07 -11.43 -6.99
C LYS A 22 1.95 -10.26 -7.93
N THR A 23 0.80 -9.62 -7.89
CA THR A 23 0.55 -8.37 -8.61
C THR A 23 0.90 -7.22 -7.68
N TYR A 24 1.66 -6.26 -8.17
CA TYR A 24 1.95 -5.04 -7.43
C TYR A 24 1.37 -3.84 -8.17
N VAL A 25 0.80 -2.92 -7.40
CA VAL A 25 0.29 -1.67 -7.94
C VAL A 25 0.76 -0.53 -7.05
N VAL A 26 1.31 0.51 -7.66
CA VAL A 26 1.63 1.76 -6.97
C VAL A 26 0.49 2.73 -7.18
N HIS A 27 -0.02 3.27 -6.08
CA HIS A 27 -1.03 4.30 -6.07
C HIS A 27 -0.41 5.62 -5.66
N TYR A 28 -0.80 6.71 -6.30
CA TYR A 28 -0.50 8.02 -5.75
C TYR A 28 -1.61 9.00 -6.05
N ARG A 29 -1.74 9.98 -5.17
CA ARG A 29 -2.71 11.05 -5.29
C ARG A 29 -2.02 12.38 -5.49
N LYS A 30 -2.43 13.11 -6.54
CA LYS A 30 -1.97 14.47 -6.81
C LYS A 30 -2.64 15.45 -5.87
N ASN A 31 -2.06 16.63 -5.67
CA ASN A 31 -2.66 17.70 -4.87
C ASN A 31 -4.06 18.12 -5.35
N THR A 32 -4.41 17.87 -6.61
CA THR A 32 -5.75 18.10 -7.17
C THR A 32 -6.80 17.10 -6.68
N GLY A 33 -6.39 16.06 -5.93
CA GLY A 33 -7.24 14.95 -5.51
C GLY A 33 -7.34 13.81 -6.52
N GLU A 34 -6.71 13.92 -7.68
CA GLU A 34 -6.70 12.87 -8.70
C GLU A 34 -5.89 11.64 -8.23
N ASP A 35 -6.50 10.46 -8.34
CA ASP A 35 -5.89 9.16 -8.03
C ASP A 35 -5.34 8.47 -9.27
N ILE A 36 -4.08 8.04 -9.20
CA ILE A 36 -3.40 7.35 -10.29
C ILE A 36 -2.92 5.99 -9.81
N ARG A 37 -3.07 4.96 -10.68
CA ARG A 37 -2.69 3.57 -10.45
C ARG A 37 -1.63 3.18 -11.50
N ILE A 38 -0.51 2.62 -11.05
CA ILE A 38 0.55 2.11 -11.94
C ILE A 38 0.80 0.63 -11.60
N SER A 39 0.51 -0.27 -12.54
CA SER A 39 0.84 -1.70 -12.39
C SER A 39 2.34 -1.91 -12.51
N ILE A 40 2.95 -2.58 -11.54
CA ILE A 40 4.39 -2.80 -11.46
C ILE A 40 4.68 -4.31 -11.32
N PRO A 41 5.65 -4.86 -12.07
CA PRO A 41 5.96 -6.29 -12.03
C PRO A 41 6.54 -6.83 -10.72
N SER A 42 7.07 -5.99 -9.83
CA SER A 42 7.74 -6.45 -8.61
C SER A 42 7.69 -5.43 -7.46
N LEU A 43 7.82 -5.94 -6.23
CA LEU A 43 7.91 -5.08 -5.03
C LEU A 43 9.09 -4.12 -5.07
N LYS A 44 10.26 -4.57 -5.55
CA LYS A 44 11.47 -3.74 -5.64
C LYS A 44 11.23 -2.54 -6.57
N GLN A 45 10.71 -2.80 -7.77
CA GLN A 45 10.36 -1.74 -8.71
C GLN A 45 9.26 -0.83 -8.14
N SER A 46 8.31 -1.38 -7.38
CA SER A 46 7.28 -0.58 -6.74
C SER A 46 7.89 0.41 -5.75
N ILE A 47 8.86 -0.05 -4.94
CA ILE A 47 9.61 0.81 -4.01
C ILE A 47 10.37 1.89 -4.77
N ASP A 48 11.05 1.56 -5.86
CA ASP A 48 11.80 2.55 -6.65
C ASP A 48 10.87 3.56 -7.32
N GLU A 49 9.71 3.13 -7.80
CA GLU A 49 8.69 4.01 -8.37
C GLU A 49 8.11 4.95 -7.30
N THR A 50 7.84 4.46 -6.09
CA THR A 50 7.39 5.33 -4.99
C THR A 50 8.38 6.45 -4.69
N LYS A 51 9.70 6.22 -4.82
CA LYS A 51 10.70 7.27 -4.61
C LYS A 51 10.59 8.38 -5.65
N LYS A 52 10.33 8.05 -6.92
CA LYS A 52 10.16 9.04 -8.00
C LYS A 52 8.89 9.87 -7.81
N LEU A 53 7.85 9.26 -7.26
CA LEU A 53 6.56 9.89 -7.03
C LEU A 53 6.54 10.85 -5.82
N LYS A 54 7.62 10.90 -5.03
CA LYS A 54 7.77 11.83 -3.90
C LYS A 54 8.06 13.26 -4.36
N THR A 55 7.10 13.87 -5.03
CA THR A 55 7.19 15.22 -5.56
C THR A 55 6.31 16.19 -4.76
N PRO A 56 6.53 17.51 -4.87
CA PRO A 56 5.64 18.51 -4.26
C PRO A 56 4.22 18.51 -4.86
N SER A 57 4.00 17.84 -5.98
CA SER A 57 2.69 17.78 -6.67
C SER A 57 1.81 16.63 -6.19
N ASN A 58 2.34 15.73 -5.38
CA ASN A 58 1.68 14.54 -4.87
C ASN A 58 1.63 14.59 -3.34
N TYR A 59 0.65 13.94 -2.72
CA TYR A 59 0.55 14.00 -1.25
C TYR A 59 0.29 12.67 -0.55
N ILE A 60 -0.15 11.63 -1.25
CA ILE A 60 -0.19 10.26 -0.72
C ILE A 60 0.33 9.29 -1.78
N ILE A 61 1.05 8.25 -1.33
CA ILE A 61 1.52 7.13 -2.15
C ILE A 61 1.23 5.82 -1.40
N TYR A 62 0.71 4.80 -2.11
CA TYR A 62 0.54 3.45 -1.60
C TYR A 62 1.24 2.41 -2.48
N ILE A 63 1.57 1.28 -1.88
CA ILE A 63 1.89 0.04 -2.60
C ILE A 63 0.81 -0.97 -2.23
N GLU A 64 0.19 -1.57 -3.24
CA GLU A 64 -0.71 -2.71 -3.12
C GLU A 64 0.03 -3.99 -3.58
N GLU A 65 -0.15 -5.08 -2.83
CA GLU A 65 0.20 -6.45 -3.21
C GLU A 65 -1.10 -7.25 -3.27
N ASN A 66 -1.43 -7.81 -4.44
CA ASN A 66 -2.66 -8.58 -4.65
C ASN A 66 -3.93 -7.84 -4.21
N GLY A 67 -4.00 -6.54 -4.52
CA GLY A 67 -5.13 -5.67 -4.16
C GLY A 67 -5.19 -5.26 -2.69
N ARG A 68 -4.20 -5.64 -1.87
CA ARG A 68 -4.09 -5.22 -0.47
C ARG A 68 -2.98 -4.20 -0.30
N ARG A 69 -3.30 -3.06 0.32
CA ARG A 69 -2.30 -2.04 0.66
C ARG A 69 -1.31 -2.65 1.66
N ILE A 70 -0.02 -2.58 1.35
CA ILE A 70 1.08 -3.07 2.19
C ILE A 70 1.99 -1.94 2.67
N LYS A 71 1.91 -0.77 2.06
CA LYS A 71 2.68 0.41 2.46
C LYS A 71 1.94 1.69 2.08
N ARG A 72 2.00 2.69 2.97
CA ARG A 72 1.49 4.04 2.74
C ARG A 72 2.55 5.07 3.14
N GLN A 73 2.69 6.12 2.34
CA GLN A 73 3.50 7.28 2.66
C GLN A 73 2.75 8.57 2.33
N ASP A 74 2.78 9.50 3.27
CA ASP A 74 2.08 10.77 3.17
C ASP A 74 3.11 11.90 3.17
N ARG A 75 2.86 12.92 2.34
CA ARG A 75 3.63 14.16 2.37
C ARG A 75 3.15 15.02 3.54
N GLU A 76 4.08 15.70 4.19
CA GLU A 76 3.75 16.72 5.18
C GLU A 76 3.13 17.95 4.49
N ILE A 77 1.93 18.35 4.92
CA ILE A 77 1.11 19.39 4.28
C ILE A 77 1.39 20.77 4.91
N ILE A 78 2.64 20.99 5.32
CA ILE A 78 3.11 22.30 5.81
C ILE A 78 3.77 23.01 4.64
N GLU A 79 3.50 24.31 4.50
CA GLU A 79 4.14 25.16 3.52
C GLU A 79 5.68 24.94 3.47
N ASN A 80 6.21 24.77 2.25
CA ASN A 80 7.62 24.50 1.97
C ASN A 80 8.19 23.19 2.55
N SER A 81 7.36 22.28 3.09
CA SER A 81 7.81 20.94 3.45
C SER A 81 7.70 19.97 2.27
N ASN A 82 8.81 19.30 1.97
CA ASN A 82 8.85 18.15 1.06
C ASN A 82 9.11 16.85 1.81
N LYS A 83 8.84 16.81 3.12
CA LYS A 83 9.05 15.62 3.93
C LYS A 83 7.93 14.61 3.65
N TRP A 84 8.32 13.35 3.53
CA TRP A 84 7.43 12.21 3.39
C TRP A 84 7.57 11.30 4.60
N ARG A 85 6.45 10.86 5.17
CA ARG A 85 6.42 10.00 6.35
C ARG A 85 5.67 8.72 6.03
N SER A 86 6.15 7.59 6.54
CA SER A 86 5.37 6.36 6.51
C SER A 86 4.18 6.49 7.46
N ARG A 87 3.01 6.06 7.00
CA ARG A 87 1.78 6.03 7.80
C ARG A 87 1.22 4.61 7.85
N PRO A 88 0.53 4.23 8.93
CA PRO A 88 -0.28 3.02 8.95
C PRO A 88 -1.30 3.03 7.81
N ILE A 89 -1.59 1.86 7.26
CA ILE A 89 -2.53 1.69 6.14
C ILE A 89 -3.94 2.08 6.57
N ASP A 90 -4.31 1.80 7.82
CA ASP A 90 -5.66 1.99 8.37
C ASP A 90 -5.90 3.38 8.98
N GLU A 91 -4.91 4.28 8.93
CA GLU A 91 -5.11 5.67 9.38
C GLU A 91 -6.01 6.45 8.41
N THR A 92 -6.67 7.49 8.90
CA THR A 92 -7.50 8.38 8.08
C THR A 92 -6.69 9.00 6.94
N GLU A 93 -7.29 9.10 5.76
CA GLU A 93 -6.70 9.72 4.57
C GLU A 93 -7.49 10.96 4.14
N ILE A 94 -6.78 11.96 3.62
CA ILE A 94 -7.42 13.15 3.05
C ILE A 94 -7.83 12.80 1.62
N ILE A 95 -9.14 12.86 1.37
CA ILE A 95 -9.74 12.65 0.05
C ILE A 95 -9.97 14.01 -0.61
N GLY A 96 -9.72 14.09 -1.91
CA GLY A 96 -9.98 15.29 -2.71
C GLY A 96 -8.79 16.25 -2.78
N GLU A 97 -9.07 17.50 -3.14
CA GLU A 97 -8.04 18.52 -3.31
C GLU A 97 -7.35 18.86 -1.98
N LEU A 98 -6.02 18.99 -2.03
CA LEU A 98 -5.20 19.26 -0.87
C LEU A 98 -5.17 20.76 -0.56
N MET A 99 -5.75 21.15 0.57
CA MET A 99 -5.61 22.51 1.09
C MET A 99 -4.20 22.73 1.66
N MET A 100 -3.52 23.78 1.20
CA MET A 100 -2.22 24.20 1.73
C MET A 100 -2.38 24.87 3.11
N ILE A 101 -1.63 24.42 4.11
CA ILE A 101 -1.59 25.04 5.44
C ILE A 101 -0.41 26.00 5.52
N TYR A 102 -0.70 27.29 5.67
CA TYR A 102 0.28 28.34 5.89
C TYR A 102 0.59 28.46 7.38
N ARG A 103 1.88 28.54 7.73
CA ARG A 103 2.29 28.81 9.11
C ARG A 103 2.42 30.32 9.30
N ALA A 104 1.50 30.92 10.05
CA ALA A 104 1.65 32.31 10.46
C ALA A 104 2.82 32.45 11.46
N THR A 105 3.90 33.10 11.04
CA THR A 105 4.93 33.62 11.95
C THR A 105 4.52 35.02 12.41
N LYS A 106 4.42 35.23 13.72
CA LYS A 106 4.25 36.57 14.31
C LYS A 106 5.51 37.39 13.97
N TYR A 107 5.32 38.52 13.29
CA TYR A 107 6.32 39.58 13.15
C TYR A 107 6.46 40.35 14.46
#